data_AF-A0A4U6L0X9-F1
#
_entry.id   AF-A0A4U6L0X9-F1
#
_cell.length_a   1.000
_cell.length_b   1.000
_cell.length_c   1.000
_cell.angle_alpha   90.00
_cell.angle_beta   90.00
_cell.angle_gamma   90.00
#
_symmetry.space_group_name_H-M   'P 1'
#
loop_
_entity.id
_entity.type
_entity.pdbx_description
1 polymer ?
#
loop_
_entity_poly.entity_id
_entity_poly.type
_entity_poly.pdbx_seq_one_letter_code
_entity_poly.pdbx_strand_id
1 'polypeptide(L)' 'DHAALVFGREDSGLTNEELALADVLTGVPMVADYPSLNLGQAVMVYCYQLAGLIQQPARNIEVTDEHQLQALRERVLR' A
#
# COMPACT_ATOMS: atom_id res chain seq x y z
N ASP A 1 5.32 -8.00 -8.70
CA ASP A 1 4.60 -7.20 -7.69
C ASP A 1 5.22 -5.82 -7.55
N HIS A 2 4.83 -4.89 -8.42
CA HIS A 2 5.27 -3.49 -8.36
C HIS A 2 4.05 -2.60 -8.31
N ALA A 3 4.14 -1.55 -7.49
CA ALA A 3 3.13 -0.52 -7.39
C ALA A 3 3.81 0.84 -7.54
N ALA A 4 3.10 1.79 -8.15
CA ALA A 4 3.53 3.17 -8.28
C ALA A 4 2.46 4.07 -7.67
N LEU A 5 2.89 5.11 -6.95
CA LEU A 5 2.02 6.22 -6.58
C LEU A 5 2.15 7.30 -7.63
N VAL A 6 1.03 7.72 -8.19
CA VAL A 6 0.97 8.80 -9.19
C VAL A 6 0.32 10.01 -8.53
N PHE A 7 1.00 11.15 -8.60
CA PHE A 7 0.46 12.43 -8.13
C PHE A 7 0.33 13.36 -9.33
N GLY A 8 -0.78 14.12 -9.35
CA GLY A 8 -1.03 15.11 -10.38
C GLY A 8 -0.26 16.40 -10.18
N ARG A 9 -0.49 17.36 -11.08
CA ARG A 9 0.07 18.70 -10.96
C ARG A 9 -0.49 19.42 -9.74
N GLU A 10 0.28 20.35 -9.17
CA GLU A 10 -0.13 21.08 -7.96
C GLU A 10 -1.36 21.97 -8.17
N ASP A 11 -1.50 22.56 -9.37
CA ASP A 11 -2.57 23.47 -9.74
C ASP A 11 -3.84 22.76 -10.23
N SER A 12 -3.68 21.66 -10.98
CA SER A 12 -4.78 21.01 -11.70
C SER A 12 -5.04 19.55 -11.30
N GLY A 13 -4.18 18.94 -10.48
CA GLY A 13 -4.26 17.52 -10.16
C GLY A 13 -4.02 16.63 -11.38
N LEU A 14 -4.61 15.43 -11.34
CA LEU A 14 -4.65 14.48 -12.46
C LEU A 14 -5.91 14.75 -13.29
N THR A 15 -5.77 14.64 -14.61
CA THR A 15 -6.89 14.67 -15.53
C THR A 15 -7.73 13.39 -15.41
N ASN A 16 -8.99 13.44 -15.84
CA ASN A 16 -9.85 12.26 -15.87
C ASN A 16 -9.27 11.12 -16.73
N GLU A 17 -8.55 11.47 -17.79
CA GLU A 17 -7.88 10.50 -18.67
C GLU A 17 -6.74 9.79 -17.93
N GLU A 18 -5.93 10.52 -17.15
CA GLU A 18 -4.87 9.95 -16.32
C GLU A 18 -5.43 9.11 -15.17
N LEU A 19 -6.51 9.56 -14.53
CA LEU A 19 -7.20 8.80 -13.48
C LEU A 19 -7.76 7.48 -14.01
N ALA A 20 -8.26 7.46 -15.25
CA ALA A 20 -8.79 6.25 -15.87
C ALA A 20 -7.72 5.17 -16.14
N LEU A 21 -6.43 5.54 -16.13
CA LEU A 21 -5.31 4.61 -16.27
C LEU A 21 -4.88 3.98 -14.94
N ALA A 22 -5.31 4.51 -13.81
CA ALA A 22 -4.91 4.02 -12.49
C ALA A 22 -5.75 2.81 -12.07
N ASP A 23 -5.08 1.78 -11.52
CA ASP A 23 -5.76 0.59 -11.00
C ASP A 23 -6.63 0.90 -9.77
N VAL A 24 -6.18 1.85 -8.94
CA VAL A 24 -6.85 2.24 -7.70
C VAL A 24 -6.81 3.75 -7.55
N LEU A 25 -7.96 4.33 -7.23
CA LEU A 25 -8.10 5.76 -6.91
C LEU A 25 -8.18 5.93 -5.40
N THR A 26 -7.29 6.76 -4.84
CA THR A 26 -7.26 7.06 -3.42
C THR A 26 -7.18 8.56 -3.18
N GLY A 27 -7.70 9.03 -2.05
CA GLY A 27 -7.65 10.43 -1.63
C GLY A 27 -7.42 10.55 -0.13
N VAL A 28 -6.88 11.69 0.30
CA VAL A 28 -6.78 12.03 1.72
C VAL A 28 -8.14 12.56 2.17
N PRO A 29 -8.77 12.02 3.23
CA PRO A 29 -10.00 12.57 3.77
C PRO A 29 -9.76 13.98 4.30
N MET A 30 -10.62 14.93 3.94
CA MET A 30 -10.47 16.32 4.36
C MET A 30 -11.80 16.89 4.86
N VAL A 31 -11.74 17.83 5.81
CA VAL A 31 -12.91 18.33 6.57
C VAL A 31 -13.67 19.46 5.87
N ALA A 32 -13.03 20.18 4.94
CA ALA A 32 -13.63 21.36 4.29
C ALA A 32 -14.25 21.04 2.93
N ASP A 33 -15.20 21.86 2.46
CA ASP A 33 -15.92 21.68 1.19
C ASP A 33 -15.03 21.81 -0.06
N TYR A 34 -13.90 22.53 0.05
CA TYR A 34 -12.87 22.65 -1.00
C TYR A 34 -11.48 22.45 -0.42
N PRO A 35 -11.11 21.21 -0.11
CA PRO A 35 -9.86 20.97 0.57
C PRO A 35 -8.81 20.58 -0.47
N SER A 36 -7.85 21.47 -0.72
CA SER A 36 -6.64 21.13 -1.49
C SER A 36 -5.46 21.04 -0.53
N LEU A 37 -4.68 19.97 -0.69
CA LEU A 37 -3.33 19.90 -0.15
C LEU A 37 -2.38 20.41 -1.21
N ASN A 38 -1.33 21.09 -0.78
CA ASN A 38 -0.16 21.25 -1.63
C ASN A 38 0.38 19.85 -2.00
N LEU A 39 0.93 19.72 -3.20
CA LEU A 39 1.46 18.45 -3.72
C LEU A 39 2.45 17.79 -2.75
N GLY A 40 3.38 18.56 -2.16
CA GLY A 40 4.34 18.05 -1.19
C GLY A 40 3.70 17.53 0.09
N GLN A 41 2.60 18.16 0.55
CA GLN A 41 1.84 17.68 1.70
C GLN A 41 1.14 16.35 1.40
N ALA A 42 0.52 16.24 0.22
CA ALA A 42 -0.10 15.00 -0.22
C ALA A 42 0.94 13.86 -0.27
N VAL A 43 2.10 14.09 -0.90
CA VAL A 43 3.20 13.12 -0.95
C VAL A 43 3.64 12.71 0.45
N MET A 44 3.84 13.66 1.36
CA MET A 44 4.24 13.39 2.75
C MET A 44 3.23 12.48 3.47
N VAL A 45 1.93 12.78 3.38
CA VAL A 45 0.87 11.99 4.03
C VAL A 45 0.86 10.54 3.51
N TYR A 46 0.94 10.36 2.20
CA TYR A 46 0.97 9.01 1.61
C TYR A 46 2.24 8.24 2.02
N CYS A 47 3.42 8.87 1.94
CA CYS A 47 4.66 8.23 2.38
C CYS A 47 4.60 7.84 3.86
N TYR A 48 4.08 8.71 4.72
CA TYR A 48 3.93 8.43 6.14
C TYR A 48 2.97 7.24 6.39
N GLN A 49 1.82 7.23 5.71
CA GLN A 49 0.84 6.15 5.84
C GLN A 49 1.39 4.79 5.38
N LEU A 50 2.23 4.78 4.35
CA LEU A 50 2.86 3.58 3.80
C LEU A 50 4.15 3.18 4.52
N ALA A 51 4.75 4.05 5.34
CA ALA A 51 6.01 3.77 6.02
C ALA A 51 5.96 2.49 6.86
N GLY A 52 4.80 2.18 7.45
CA GLY A 52 4.59 0.94 8.21
C GLY A 52 4.70 -0.34 7.37
N LEU A 53 4.47 -0.27 6.05
CA LEU A 53 4.62 -1.41 5.14
C LEU A 53 6.08 -1.64 4.73
N ILE A 54 6.88 -0.57 4.69
CA ILE A 54 8.33 -0.64 4.37
C ILE A 54 9.10 -1.30 5.53
N GLN A 55 8.62 -1.11 6.76
CA GLN A 55 9.22 -1.66 7.98
C GLN A 55 8.85 -3.12 8.25
N GLN A 56 7.93 -3.71 7.47
CA GLN A 56 7.70 -5.15 7.53
C GLN A 56 8.73 -5.82 6.62
N PRO A 57 9.68 -6.62 7.16
CA PRO A 57 10.50 -7.46 6.30
C PRO A 57 9.52 -8.27 5.45
N ALA A 58 9.75 -8.30 4.14
CA ALA A 58 8.99 -9.17 3.24
C ALA A 58 8.86 -10.51 3.94
N ARG A 59 7.61 -10.91 4.24
CA ARG A 59 7.36 -12.12 5.01
C ARG A 59 7.97 -13.24 4.21
N ASN A 60 9.18 -13.66 4.60
CA ASN A 60 9.80 -14.83 4.03
C ASN A 60 8.86 -15.94 4.46
N ILE A 61 8.05 -16.39 3.53
CA ILE A 61 7.38 -17.67 3.67
C ILE A 61 8.54 -18.65 3.54
N GLU A 62 9.25 -18.88 4.64
CA GLU A 62 10.07 -20.07 4.76
C GLU A 62 9.10 -21.21 4.52
N VAL A 63 9.20 -21.82 3.34
CA VAL A 63 8.52 -23.07 3.04
C VAL A 63 9.01 -24.02 4.11
N THR A 64 8.18 -24.21 5.13
CA THR A 64 8.50 -25.07 6.26
C THR A 64 8.78 -26.44 5.68
N ASP A 65 9.94 -26.99 6.00
CA ASP A 65 10.38 -28.31 5.54
C ASP A 65 9.21 -29.29 5.73
N GLU A 66 8.79 -29.95 4.64
CA GLU A 66 7.54 -30.73 4.60
C GLU A 66 7.53 -31.80 5.71
N HIS A 67 8.72 -32.28 6.08
CA HIS A 67 8.96 -33.18 7.19
C HIS A 67 8.60 -32.58 8.58
N GLN A 68 8.82 -31.29 8.81
CA GLN A 68 8.45 -30.62 10.06
C GLN A 68 6.93 -30.46 10.18
N LEU A 69 6.24 -30.16 9.07
CA LEU A 69 4.78 -30.09 9.04
C LEU A 69 4.14 -31.46 9.29
N GLN A 70 4.71 -32.51 8.69
CA GLN A 70 4.30 -33.90 8.89
C GLN A 70 4.42 -34.30 10.37
N ALA A 71 5.57 -34.02 11.00
CA ALA A 71 5.81 -34.34 12.41
C ALA A 71 4.90 -33.57 13.37
N LEU A 72 4.55 -32.32 13.05
CA LEU A 72 3.61 -31.53 13.84
C LEU A 72 2.18 -32.11 13.79
N ARG A 73 1.73 -32.52 12.59
CA ARG A 73 0.43 -33.18 12.38
C ARG A 73 0.32 -34.48 13.17
N GLU A 74 1.37 -35.32 13.15
CA GLU A 74 1.39 -36.58 13.89
C GLU A 74 1.32 -36.37 15.42
N ARG A 75 1.90 -35.28 15.95
CA ARG A 75 1.83 -34.94 17.37
C ARG A 75 0.45 -34.49 17.84
N VAL A 76 -0.29 -33.77 16.99
CA VAL A 76 -1.64 -33.27 17.31
C VAL A 76 -2.70 -34.38 17.20
N LEU A 77 -2.43 -35.42 16.41
CA LEU A 77 -3.30 -36.59 16.24
C LEU A 77 -3.05 -37.72 17.27
N ARG A 78 -2.14 -37.52 18.22
CA ARG A 78 -1.99 -38.35 19.43
C ARG A 78 -2.78 -37.76 20.58
#